data_AF-A0A348VEU7-F1
#
_entry.id   AF-A0A348VEU7-F1
#
_cell.length_a   1.000
_cell.length_b   1.000
_cell.length_c   1.000
_cell.angle_alpha   90.00
_cell.angle_beta   90.00
_cell.angle_gamma   90.00
#
_symmetry.space_group_name_H-M   'P 1'
#
loop_
_entity.id
_entity.type
_entity.pdbx_description
1 polymer ?
#
loop_
_entity_poly.entity_id
_entity_poly.type
_entity_poly.pdbx_seq_one_letter_code
_entity_poly.pdbx_strand_id
1 'polypeptide(L)'
;MATVHVSFGSNLGDRASHIRNAIDLTSDFIRWQFITPLVETAPYGKIDQPAFLNAVGKGETGLAPEELLRALLDVEKKLGRTREVRWGPRIIDLDILTYDNLVLHSEVLTVPHPDLQNRDFLLKLLCQFFPEWYHPVLKKNACELLDDLTTRMPTSFKNDNLRRVLAALGNPHEKVRTIYVTGSSGKGSVAAMVAALFNDNVGLFLSPFVCTSAEMVMIDGKKADLSSFKQQVLSVAKDLNVELTPFELLTGAAYLAFAKAKKEWAVVETGIESQQDATNLKKHDISVVTALGMDHFDLFPDYEFYLRELLDSLSGSVISLEPLPGVDADVVVQAKYSIEDPQINLDGTQAYVTGMGRIQTRMLGLHQIWNALLAGEVYRSATGKEPEFSLLSDVVLPARIQVVRKDPLLIVDGGHNAPAFKSLVATINDLGVNPMRIILGLVKGKDYEVALSYLKRLGSQIFYYPPFSDRALAELPGIPTLPNLYEALEEPTPTLVAGSFYLAGPVLRYFNACQLG
;
A
#
# COMPACT_ATOMS: atom_id res chain seq x y z
N MET A 1 -11.31 33.53 -13.67
CA MET A 1 -12.12 32.33 -13.45
C MET A 1 -11.16 31.21 -13.12
N ALA A 2 -11.53 30.32 -12.22
CA ALA A 2 -10.71 29.19 -11.80
C ALA A 2 -11.16 27.91 -12.52
N THR A 3 -10.22 27.02 -12.83
CA THR A 3 -10.51 25.70 -13.40
C THR A 3 -10.95 24.77 -12.28
N VAL A 4 -12.06 24.07 -12.46
CA VAL A 4 -12.59 23.12 -11.47
C VAL A 4 -12.85 21.77 -12.10
N HIS A 5 -12.64 20.72 -11.32
CA HIS A 5 -13.14 19.38 -11.62
C HIS A 5 -14.21 19.03 -10.58
N VAL A 6 -15.39 18.64 -11.04
CA VAL A 6 -16.51 18.22 -10.18
C VAL A 6 -16.95 16.82 -10.60
N SER A 7 -17.12 15.91 -9.64
CA SER A 7 -17.74 14.61 -9.92
C SER A 7 -19.25 14.68 -9.75
N PHE A 8 -19.96 13.96 -10.62
CA PHE A 8 -21.39 13.70 -10.57
C PHE A 8 -21.59 12.23 -10.29
N GLY A 9 -22.45 11.88 -9.32
CA GLY A 9 -22.78 10.50 -8.99
C GLY A 9 -24.26 10.30 -8.68
N SER A 10 -24.90 9.26 -9.20
CA SER A 10 -26.30 8.93 -8.90
C SER A 10 -26.52 7.42 -8.84
N ASN A 11 -27.25 6.91 -7.84
CA ASN A 11 -27.59 5.48 -7.75
C ASN A 11 -29.07 5.17 -7.47
N LEU A 12 -29.94 6.17 -7.47
CA LEU A 12 -31.39 6.00 -7.33
C LEU A 12 -32.13 6.50 -8.56
N GLY A 13 -33.24 5.83 -8.90
CA GLY A 13 -34.16 6.28 -9.94
C GLY A 13 -33.53 6.35 -11.33
N ASP A 14 -33.89 7.39 -12.10
CA ASP A 14 -33.34 7.63 -13.43
C ASP A 14 -31.99 8.38 -13.33
N ARG A 15 -30.97 7.61 -12.97
CA ARG A 15 -29.59 8.08 -12.69
C ARG A 15 -29.03 8.98 -13.78
N ALA A 16 -29.26 8.63 -15.06
CA ALA A 16 -28.75 9.39 -16.20
C ALA A 16 -29.46 10.74 -16.36
N SER A 17 -30.77 10.78 -16.12
CA SER A 17 -31.54 12.04 -16.14
C SER A 17 -31.19 12.93 -14.94
N HIS A 18 -30.95 12.36 -13.76
CA HIS A 18 -30.48 13.12 -12.59
C HIS A 18 -29.13 13.81 -12.84
N ILE A 19 -28.17 13.10 -13.43
CA ILE A 19 -26.86 13.67 -13.77
C ILE A 19 -27.01 14.77 -14.84
N ARG A 20 -27.81 14.55 -15.89
CA ARG A 20 -28.08 15.57 -16.92
C ARG A 20 -28.68 16.85 -16.32
N ASN A 21 -29.71 16.71 -15.49
CA ASN A 21 -30.34 17.86 -14.83
C ASN A 21 -29.37 18.58 -13.89
N ALA A 22 -28.45 17.88 -13.23
CA ALA A 22 -27.43 18.49 -12.40
C ALA A 22 -26.41 19.29 -13.22
N ILE A 23 -25.99 18.77 -14.38
CA ILE A 23 -25.11 19.49 -15.32
C ILE A 23 -25.80 20.77 -15.81
N ASP A 24 -27.08 20.68 -16.18
CA ASP A 24 -27.86 21.84 -16.63
C ASP A 24 -27.96 22.91 -15.53
N LEU A 25 -28.34 22.53 -14.31
CA LEU A 25 -28.47 23.45 -13.18
C LEU A 25 -27.13 24.06 -12.73
N THR A 26 -26.04 23.31 -12.83
CA THR A 26 -24.70 23.82 -12.49
C THR A 26 -24.12 24.73 -13.58
N SER A 27 -24.65 24.67 -14.81
CA SER A 27 -24.23 25.55 -15.91
C SER A 27 -24.50 27.03 -15.66
N ASP A 28 -25.39 27.34 -14.70
CA ASP A 28 -25.66 28.71 -14.25
C ASP A 28 -24.44 29.38 -13.60
N PHE A 29 -23.52 28.60 -13.02
CA PHE A 29 -22.37 29.11 -12.27
C PHE A 29 -21.04 28.40 -12.58
N ILE A 30 -21.06 27.36 -13.41
CA ILE A 30 -19.88 26.69 -13.96
C ILE A 30 -19.98 26.65 -15.47
N ARG A 31 -19.01 27.23 -16.16
CA ARG A 31 -18.87 27.10 -17.61
C ARG A 31 -18.18 25.77 -17.91
N TRP A 32 -18.95 24.74 -18.22
CA TRP A 32 -18.41 23.43 -18.58
C TRP A 32 -17.64 23.47 -19.90
N GLN A 33 -16.41 22.98 -19.86
CA GLN A 33 -15.57 22.77 -21.04
C GLN A 33 -15.76 21.35 -21.58
N PHE A 34 -15.85 20.37 -20.67
CA PHE A 34 -16.01 18.96 -21.02
C PHE A 34 -16.64 18.19 -19.86
N ILE A 35 -17.55 17.26 -20.19
CA ILE A 35 -18.10 16.27 -19.26
C ILE A 35 -17.74 14.89 -19.81
N THR A 36 -17.17 14.01 -18.98
CA THR A 36 -16.83 12.64 -19.41
C THR A 36 -18.08 11.81 -19.74
N PRO A 37 -17.95 10.71 -20.50
CA PRO A 37 -19.01 9.71 -20.59
C PRO A 37 -19.45 9.20 -19.22
N LEU A 38 -20.71 8.77 -19.12
CA LEU A 38 -21.26 8.15 -17.92
C LEU A 38 -20.65 6.75 -17.73
N VAL A 39 -20.16 6.46 -16.53
CA VAL A 39 -19.57 5.16 -16.18
C VAL A 39 -20.30 4.57 -14.98
N GLU A 40 -20.71 3.31 -15.09
CA GLU A 40 -21.31 2.58 -13.97
C GLU A 40 -20.22 1.99 -13.06
N THR A 41 -20.37 2.17 -11.74
CA THR A 41 -19.41 1.69 -10.74
C THR A 41 -20.14 1.05 -9.56
N ALA A 42 -19.42 0.16 -8.85
CA ALA A 42 -19.90 -0.34 -7.57
C ALA A 42 -20.01 0.80 -6.53
N PRO A 43 -20.89 0.68 -5.53
CA PRO A 43 -20.97 1.63 -4.42
C PRO A 43 -19.69 1.64 -3.57
N TYR A 44 -19.28 2.83 -3.15
CA TYR A 44 -18.13 3.03 -2.25
C TYR A 44 -18.58 3.00 -0.78
N GLY A 45 -17.90 2.21 0.07
CA GLY A 45 -18.23 2.08 1.49
C GLY A 45 -19.39 1.12 1.76
N LYS A 46 -20.64 1.61 1.81
CA LYS A 46 -21.82 0.78 2.04
C LYS A 46 -22.18 0.02 0.76
N ILE A 47 -21.99 -1.29 0.71
CA ILE A 47 -22.12 -2.08 -0.53
C ILE A 47 -23.53 -2.63 -0.79
N ASP A 48 -24.41 -2.66 0.22
CA ASP A 48 -25.80 -3.07 0.08
C ASP A 48 -26.66 -1.91 -0.46
N GLN A 49 -26.41 -1.55 -1.72
CA GLN A 49 -27.14 -0.53 -2.47
C GLN A 49 -26.93 -0.67 -3.99
N PRO A 50 -27.78 -0.02 -4.83
CA PRO A 50 -27.61 -0.05 -6.28
C PRO A 50 -26.30 0.61 -6.74
N ALA A 51 -25.80 0.18 -7.89
CA ALA A 51 -24.61 0.73 -8.54
C ALA A 51 -24.78 2.22 -8.89
N PHE A 52 -23.68 2.97 -8.81
CA PHE A 52 -23.63 4.37 -9.18
C PHE A 52 -23.39 4.53 -10.68
N LEU A 53 -24.05 5.52 -11.28
CA LEU A 53 -23.63 6.11 -12.54
C LEU A 53 -22.83 7.38 -12.21
N ASN A 54 -21.64 7.52 -12.79
CA ASN A 54 -20.74 8.63 -12.47
C ASN A 54 -20.20 9.33 -13.72
N ALA A 55 -19.84 10.60 -13.56
CA ALA A 55 -19.06 11.37 -14.53
C ALA A 55 -18.20 12.42 -13.83
N VAL A 56 -17.20 12.96 -14.54
CA VAL A 56 -16.41 14.11 -14.10
C VAL A 56 -16.58 15.23 -15.11
N GLY A 57 -16.84 16.44 -14.61
CA GLY A 57 -16.85 17.65 -15.41
C GLY A 57 -15.62 18.51 -15.16
N LYS A 58 -14.99 19.00 -16.23
CA LYS A 58 -13.98 20.07 -16.21
C LYS A 58 -14.65 21.37 -16.67
N GLY A 59 -14.55 22.41 -15.85
CA GLY A 59 -15.18 23.70 -16.15
C GLY A 59 -14.46 24.88 -15.51
N GLU A 60 -14.98 26.07 -15.75
CA GLU A 60 -14.49 27.31 -15.17
C GLU A 60 -15.58 27.98 -14.31
N THR A 61 -15.22 28.49 -13.14
CA THR A 61 -16.16 29.25 -12.29
C THR A 61 -15.54 30.55 -11.77
N GLY A 62 -16.41 31.51 -11.47
CA GLY A 62 -16.06 32.75 -10.78
C GLY A 62 -16.30 32.71 -9.27
N LEU A 63 -16.99 31.69 -8.76
CA LEU A 63 -17.33 31.55 -7.34
C LEU A 63 -16.11 31.13 -6.52
N ALA A 64 -15.97 31.65 -5.29
CA ALA A 64 -14.95 31.13 -4.38
C ALA A 64 -15.23 29.65 -4.00
N PRO A 65 -14.23 28.86 -3.56
CA PRO A 65 -14.42 27.42 -3.31
C PRO A 65 -15.59 27.06 -2.37
N GLU A 66 -15.77 27.80 -1.28
CA GLU A 66 -16.90 27.57 -0.36
C GLU A 66 -18.24 28.03 -0.93
N GLU A 67 -18.26 29.06 -1.76
CA GLU A 67 -19.47 29.52 -2.45
C GLU A 67 -19.89 28.50 -3.50
N LEU A 68 -18.92 27.94 -4.23
CA LEU A 68 -19.14 26.83 -5.15
C LEU A 68 -19.73 25.62 -4.42
N LEU A 69 -19.17 25.25 -3.27
CA LEU A 69 -19.73 24.16 -2.46
C LEU A 69 -21.19 24.43 -2.11
N ARG A 70 -21.52 25.62 -1.58
CA ARG A 70 -22.91 25.99 -1.25
C ARG A 70 -23.83 25.90 -2.48
N ALA A 71 -23.40 26.38 -3.64
CA ALA A 71 -24.17 26.32 -4.88
C ALA A 71 -24.43 24.88 -5.34
N LEU A 72 -23.42 23.99 -5.26
CA LEU A 72 -23.58 22.57 -5.56
C LEU A 72 -24.59 21.90 -4.61
N LEU A 73 -24.49 22.17 -3.30
CA LEU A 73 -25.42 21.64 -2.30
C LEU A 73 -26.87 22.08 -2.56
N ASP A 74 -27.07 23.32 -3.02
CA ASP A 74 -28.39 23.81 -3.40
C ASP A 74 -28.95 23.08 -4.64
N VAL A 75 -28.09 22.72 -5.61
CA VAL A 75 -28.49 21.89 -6.75
C VAL A 75 -28.90 20.49 -6.29
N GLU A 76 -28.14 19.86 -5.38
CA GLU A 76 -28.50 18.55 -4.82
C GLU A 76 -29.88 18.59 -4.15
N LYS A 77 -30.13 19.64 -3.36
CA LYS A 77 -31.40 19.85 -2.66
C LYS A 77 -32.55 20.05 -3.65
N LYS A 78 -32.35 20.85 -4.71
CA LYS A 78 -33.36 21.06 -5.77
C LYS A 78 -33.72 19.76 -6.50
N LEU A 79 -32.76 18.85 -6.67
CA LEU A 79 -32.96 17.54 -7.30
C LEU A 79 -33.49 16.48 -6.32
N GLY A 80 -33.75 16.83 -5.06
CA GLY A 80 -34.42 15.96 -4.09
C GLY A 80 -33.49 15.11 -3.23
N ARG A 81 -32.20 15.43 -3.13
CA ARG A 81 -31.30 14.72 -2.21
C ARG A 81 -31.66 15.00 -0.75
N THR A 82 -31.96 13.95 0.02
CA THR A 82 -32.03 13.98 1.49
C THR A 82 -30.79 13.33 2.11
N ARG A 83 -30.29 13.88 3.21
CA ARG A 83 -29.09 13.39 3.91
C ARG A 83 -29.47 12.59 5.15
N GLU A 84 -30.02 11.40 4.94
CA GLU A 84 -30.50 10.53 6.04
C GLU A 84 -29.43 9.57 6.56
N VAL A 85 -28.58 9.04 5.67
CA VAL A 85 -27.55 8.04 6.02
C VAL A 85 -26.22 8.40 5.36
N ARG A 86 -25.12 8.39 6.11
CA ARG A 86 -23.76 8.59 5.58
C ARG A 86 -23.42 7.48 4.58
N TRP A 87 -23.00 7.86 3.37
CA TRP A 87 -22.76 6.94 2.22
C TRP A 87 -23.97 6.11 1.77
N GLY A 88 -25.18 6.57 2.10
CA GLY A 88 -26.41 5.94 1.66
C GLY A 88 -26.73 6.19 0.17
N PRO A 89 -27.76 5.50 -0.34
CA PRO A 89 -28.29 5.73 -1.68
C PRO A 89 -28.76 7.17 -1.85
N ARG A 90 -28.54 7.75 -3.03
CA ARG A 90 -28.79 9.16 -3.32
C ARG A 90 -29.15 9.40 -4.79
N ILE A 91 -30.07 10.34 -4.97
CA ILE A 91 -30.55 10.78 -6.28
C ILE A 91 -29.43 11.49 -7.06
N ILE A 92 -28.60 12.29 -6.39
CA ILE A 92 -27.43 12.95 -6.98
C ILE A 92 -26.38 13.25 -5.89
N ASP A 93 -25.11 13.26 -6.26
CA ASP A 93 -23.94 13.60 -5.46
C ASP A 93 -22.99 14.44 -6.31
N LEU A 94 -22.64 15.63 -5.81
CA LEU A 94 -21.77 16.59 -6.47
C LEU A 94 -20.58 16.92 -5.56
N ASP A 95 -19.39 16.46 -5.92
CA ASP A 95 -18.17 16.71 -5.15
C ASP A 95 -17.17 17.56 -5.94
N ILE A 96 -16.61 18.59 -5.30
CA ILE A 96 -15.48 19.35 -5.84
C ILE A 96 -14.23 18.47 -5.71
N LEU A 97 -13.70 18.01 -6.84
CA LEU A 97 -12.48 17.20 -6.87
C LEU A 97 -11.22 18.07 -6.78
N THR A 98 -11.16 19.14 -7.57
CA THR A 98 -10.01 20.08 -7.59
C THR A 98 -10.46 21.49 -7.96
N TYR A 99 -9.64 22.48 -7.59
CA TYR A 99 -9.86 23.89 -7.85
C TYR A 99 -8.50 24.55 -8.17
N ASP A 100 -8.19 24.75 -9.45
CA ASP A 100 -6.86 25.07 -9.96
C ASP A 100 -5.79 24.18 -9.29
N ASN A 101 -4.73 24.79 -8.77
CA ASN A 101 -3.69 24.15 -7.95
C ASN A 101 -3.89 24.41 -6.44
N LEU A 102 -5.10 24.83 -6.02
CA LEU A 102 -5.39 25.17 -4.64
C LEU A 102 -5.31 23.94 -3.74
N VAL A 103 -4.63 24.10 -2.61
CA VAL A 103 -4.68 23.20 -1.47
C VAL A 103 -5.36 23.96 -0.34
N LEU A 104 -6.57 23.54 0.01
CA LEU A 104 -7.45 24.17 0.99
C LEU A 104 -7.92 23.12 1.99
N HIS A 105 -7.79 23.42 3.27
CA HIS A 105 -8.38 22.68 4.38
C HIS A 105 -9.14 23.67 5.26
N SER A 106 -10.46 23.47 5.39
CA SER A 106 -11.36 24.26 6.24
C SER A 106 -12.33 23.32 6.97
N GLU A 107 -13.10 23.86 7.91
CA GLU A 107 -14.13 23.10 8.63
C GLU A 107 -15.22 22.51 7.71
N VAL A 108 -15.44 23.12 6.53
CA VAL A 108 -16.54 22.77 5.63
C VAL A 108 -16.10 22.18 4.30
N LEU A 109 -14.86 22.40 3.87
CA LEU A 109 -14.35 22.02 2.56
C LEU A 109 -12.86 21.66 2.60
N THR A 110 -12.51 20.54 1.96
CA THR A 110 -11.13 20.16 1.63
C THR A 110 -10.98 20.01 0.13
N VAL A 111 -9.99 20.71 -0.46
CA VAL A 111 -9.64 20.64 -1.88
C VAL A 111 -8.11 20.51 -2.02
N PRO A 112 -7.57 19.62 -2.87
CA PRO A 112 -8.28 18.61 -3.67
C PRO A 112 -9.04 17.64 -2.77
N HIS A 113 -10.08 17.00 -3.31
CA HIS A 113 -10.91 16.07 -2.57
C HIS A 113 -10.03 15.02 -1.87
N PRO A 114 -10.16 14.83 -0.55
CA PRO A 114 -9.17 14.13 0.26
C PRO A 114 -8.98 12.65 -0.10
N ASP A 115 -9.99 12.06 -0.75
CA ASP A 115 -10.02 10.65 -1.17
C ASP A 115 -9.92 10.46 -2.69
N LEU A 116 -9.65 11.52 -3.47
CA LEU A 116 -9.58 11.45 -4.94
C LEU A 116 -8.61 10.36 -5.43
N GLN A 117 -7.41 10.32 -4.84
CA GLN A 117 -6.34 9.39 -5.18
C GLN A 117 -6.62 7.92 -4.83
N ASN A 118 -7.69 7.62 -4.11
CA ASN A 118 -8.06 6.25 -3.75
C ASN A 118 -9.28 5.75 -4.54
N ARG A 119 -9.89 6.58 -5.39
CA ARG A 119 -11.07 6.23 -6.18
C ARG A 119 -10.68 5.87 -7.61
N ASP A 120 -10.69 4.57 -7.90
CA ASP A 120 -10.22 4.02 -9.17
C ASP A 120 -10.96 4.61 -10.37
N PHE A 121 -12.28 4.78 -10.28
CA PHE A 121 -13.08 5.31 -11.37
C PHE A 121 -12.81 6.79 -11.64
N LEU A 122 -12.57 7.60 -10.59
CA LEU A 122 -12.19 9.00 -10.76
C LEU A 122 -10.83 9.10 -11.43
N LEU A 123 -9.86 8.30 -10.98
CA LEU A 123 -8.52 8.28 -11.58
C LEU A 123 -8.54 7.74 -13.01
N LYS A 124 -9.36 6.73 -13.34
CA LYS A 124 -9.58 6.26 -14.72
C LYS A 124 -10.11 7.38 -15.60
N LEU A 125 -11.16 8.08 -15.16
CA LEU A 125 -11.76 9.20 -15.90
C LEU A 125 -10.77 10.35 -16.07
N LEU A 126 -10.08 10.75 -14.99
CA LEU A 126 -9.08 11.81 -15.06
C LEU A 126 -7.89 11.43 -15.97
N CYS A 127 -7.36 10.22 -15.86
CA CYS A 127 -6.26 9.75 -16.69
C CYS A 127 -6.64 9.71 -18.17
N GLN A 128 -7.84 9.23 -18.49
CA GLN A 128 -8.28 9.08 -19.87
C GLN A 128 -8.62 10.42 -20.55
N PHE A 129 -9.27 11.34 -19.84
CA PHE A 129 -9.83 12.56 -20.44
C PHE A 129 -9.10 13.85 -20.06
N PHE A 130 -8.33 13.84 -18.98
CA PHE A 130 -7.56 14.98 -18.48
C PHE A 130 -6.12 14.57 -18.12
N PRO A 131 -5.36 13.93 -19.03
CA PRO A 131 -4.02 13.40 -18.74
C PRO A 131 -3.00 14.49 -18.34
N GLU A 132 -3.27 15.75 -18.68
CA GLU A 132 -2.48 16.92 -18.31
C GLU A 132 -2.67 17.36 -16.86
N TRP A 133 -3.72 16.88 -16.18
CA TRP A 133 -4.00 17.26 -14.80
C TRP A 133 -2.95 16.67 -13.85
N TYR A 134 -2.50 17.50 -12.91
CA TYR A 134 -1.58 17.13 -11.83
C TYR A 134 -2.21 17.36 -10.46
N HIS A 135 -2.06 16.38 -9.58
CA HIS A 135 -2.51 16.50 -8.20
C HIS A 135 -1.65 17.52 -7.43
N PRO A 136 -2.23 18.58 -6.84
CA PRO A 136 -1.45 19.69 -6.30
C PRO A 136 -0.65 19.30 -5.05
N VAL A 137 -1.12 18.34 -4.25
CA VAL A 137 -0.38 17.77 -3.11
C VAL A 137 0.59 16.67 -3.55
N LEU A 138 0.11 15.62 -4.23
CA LEU A 138 0.90 14.43 -4.55
C LEU A 138 1.91 14.60 -5.70
N LYS A 139 1.81 15.70 -6.46
CA LYS A 139 2.69 16.02 -7.60
C LYS A 139 2.76 14.92 -8.67
N LYS A 140 1.64 14.24 -8.89
CA LYS A 140 1.47 13.17 -9.87
C LYS A 140 0.29 13.46 -10.78
N ASN A 141 0.36 13.02 -12.03
CA ASN A 141 -0.79 13.04 -12.91
C ASN A 141 -1.77 11.89 -12.57
N ALA A 142 -2.98 11.95 -13.13
CA ALA A 142 -4.01 10.95 -12.85
C ALA A 142 -3.62 9.53 -13.28
N CYS A 143 -2.84 9.36 -14.35
CA CYS A 143 -2.41 8.06 -14.82
C CYS A 143 -1.38 7.42 -13.88
N GLU A 144 -0.45 8.21 -13.36
CA GLU A 144 0.52 7.77 -12.34
C GLU A 144 -0.18 7.39 -11.04
N LEU A 145 -1.21 8.14 -10.63
CA LEU A 145 -2.03 7.80 -9.46
C LEU A 145 -2.87 6.54 -9.69
N LEU A 146 -3.35 6.31 -10.92
CA LEU A 146 -4.08 5.10 -11.27
C LEU A 146 -3.17 3.87 -11.28
N ASP A 147 -1.97 4.00 -11.85
CA ASP A 147 -0.93 2.95 -11.82
C ASP A 147 -0.56 2.61 -10.39
N ASP A 148 -0.35 3.63 -9.53
CA ASP A 148 -0.22 3.43 -8.10
C ASP A 148 -1.44 2.62 -7.59
N LEU A 149 -2.66 3.13 -7.67
CA LEU A 149 -3.81 2.47 -7.04
C LEU A 149 -4.01 1.01 -7.47
N THR A 150 -3.80 0.70 -8.75
CA THR A 150 -4.03 -0.62 -9.33
C THR A 150 -2.90 -1.62 -9.07
N THR A 151 -1.69 -1.16 -8.77
CA THR A 151 -0.52 -2.02 -8.50
C THR A 151 -0.44 -2.49 -7.04
N ARG A 152 -1.30 -2.00 -6.13
CA ARG A 152 -1.17 -2.22 -4.68
C ARG A 152 -1.37 -3.65 -4.17
N MET A 153 -2.02 -4.58 -4.86
CA MET A 153 -2.10 -5.98 -4.38
C MET A 153 -2.44 -6.94 -5.51
N PRO A 154 -1.86 -8.15 -5.54
CA PRO A 154 -2.36 -9.22 -6.39
C PRO A 154 -3.79 -9.61 -5.96
N THR A 155 -4.65 -9.92 -6.93
CA THR A 155 -6.06 -10.30 -6.68
C THR A 155 -6.40 -11.72 -7.11
N SER A 156 -5.41 -12.50 -7.56
CA SER A 156 -5.63 -13.87 -8.01
C SER A 156 -4.33 -14.66 -8.05
N PHE A 157 -4.45 -15.96 -7.82
CA PHE A 157 -3.42 -16.97 -8.05
C PHE A 157 -3.30 -17.28 -9.55
N LYS A 158 -2.58 -16.47 -10.32
CA LYS A 158 -2.30 -16.74 -11.74
C LYS A 158 -0.96 -16.14 -12.15
N ASN A 159 -0.11 -16.96 -12.76
CA ASN A 159 1.13 -16.51 -13.40
C ASN A 159 1.34 -17.08 -14.82
N ASP A 160 0.36 -17.83 -15.35
CA ASP A 160 0.47 -18.49 -16.68
C ASP A 160 0.62 -17.48 -17.82
N ASN A 161 -0.16 -16.40 -17.79
CA ASN A 161 -0.07 -15.35 -18.81
C ASN A 161 1.29 -14.63 -18.73
N LEU A 162 1.75 -14.32 -17.52
CA LEU A 162 3.07 -13.75 -17.33
C LEU A 162 4.18 -14.67 -17.85
N ARG A 163 4.12 -15.98 -17.58
CA ARG A 163 5.10 -16.96 -18.09
C ARG A 163 5.15 -16.97 -19.61
N ARG A 164 4.00 -16.92 -20.29
CA ARG A 164 3.92 -16.84 -21.76
C ARG A 164 4.57 -15.56 -22.30
N VAL A 165 4.30 -14.42 -21.66
CA VAL A 165 4.89 -13.13 -22.04
C VAL A 165 6.41 -13.12 -21.82
N LEU A 166 6.88 -13.65 -20.68
CA LEU A 166 8.31 -13.73 -20.39
C LEU A 166 9.05 -14.67 -21.33
N ALA A 167 8.42 -15.78 -21.75
CA ALA A 167 8.97 -16.68 -22.77
C ALA A 167 9.20 -15.95 -24.10
N ALA A 168 8.22 -15.16 -24.55
CA ALA A 168 8.35 -14.35 -25.76
C ALA A 168 9.41 -13.22 -25.62
N LEU A 169 9.66 -12.74 -24.40
CA LEU A 169 10.74 -11.78 -24.08
C LEU A 169 12.11 -12.44 -23.88
N GLY A 170 12.25 -13.73 -24.18
CA GLY A 170 13.52 -14.45 -24.04
C GLY A 170 13.93 -14.72 -22.59
N ASN A 171 12.94 -15.02 -21.75
CA ASN A 171 13.06 -15.47 -20.35
C ASN A 171 14.02 -14.61 -19.51
N PRO A 172 13.74 -13.30 -19.30
CA PRO A 172 14.64 -12.43 -18.54
C PRO A 172 14.78 -12.87 -17.06
N HIS A 173 13.73 -13.44 -16.48
CA HIS A 173 13.75 -13.98 -15.11
C HIS A 173 14.75 -15.13 -14.91
N GLU A 174 15.09 -15.88 -15.96
CA GLU A 174 16.09 -16.95 -15.91
C GLU A 174 17.54 -16.42 -15.94
N LYS A 175 17.75 -15.14 -16.24
CA LYS A 175 19.08 -14.53 -16.43
C LYS A 175 19.68 -13.91 -15.17
N VAL A 176 18.95 -13.95 -14.05
CA VAL A 176 19.32 -13.30 -12.78
C VAL A 176 19.08 -14.30 -11.66
N ARG A 177 20.01 -14.48 -10.72
CA ARG A 177 19.82 -15.36 -9.56
C ARG A 177 18.79 -14.77 -8.60
N THR A 178 18.02 -15.60 -7.91
CA THR A 178 16.86 -15.13 -7.14
C THR A 178 16.94 -15.50 -5.67
N ILE A 179 16.88 -14.47 -4.81
CA ILE A 179 16.60 -14.57 -3.38
C ILE A 179 15.11 -14.27 -3.22
N TYR A 180 14.33 -15.30 -2.90
CA TYR A 180 12.88 -15.25 -2.80
C TYR A 180 12.45 -15.09 -1.35
N VAL A 181 11.87 -13.93 -0.99
CA VAL A 181 11.54 -13.58 0.39
C VAL A 181 10.04 -13.70 0.62
N THR A 182 9.65 -14.71 1.40
CA THR A 182 8.24 -15.05 1.71
C THR A 182 7.98 -15.06 3.22
N GLY A 183 6.72 -15.18 3.63
CA GLY A 183 6.25 -15.16 5.01
C GLY A 183 5.25 -14.04 5.29
N SER A 184 4.51 -14.14 6.39
CA SER A 184 3.39 -13.23 6.67
C SER A 184 3.82 -11.81 7.07
N SER A 185 4.98 -11.67 7.72
CA SER A 185 5.44 -10.42 8.30
C SER A 185 6.96 -10.29 8.20
N GLY A 186 7.43 -9.09 7.86
CA GLY A 186 8.86 -8.79 7.77
C GLY A 186 9.49 -9.00 6.39
N LYS A 187 8.74 -9.50 5.39
CA LYS A 187 9.23 -9.72 4.01
C LYS A 187 9.96 -8.51 3.43
N GLY A 188 9.27 -7.39 3.25
CA GLY A 188 9.89 -6.18 2.72
C GLY A 188 11.07 -5.66 3.55
N SER A 189 11.01 -5.77 4.89
CA SER A 189 12.13 -5.39 5.78
C SER A 189 13.38 -6.22 5.49
N VAL A 190 13.22 -7.54 5.45
CA VAL A 190 14.32 -8.48 5.16
C VAL A 190 14.81 -8.29 3.73
N ALA A 191 13.92 -8.14 2.75
CA ALA A 191 14.29 -7.91 1.36
C ALA A 191 15.13 -6.62 1.18
N ALA A 192 14.73 -5.51 1.81
CA ALA A 192 15.50 -4.27 1.78
C ALA A 192 16.86 -4.40 2.50
N MET A 193 16.89 -5.05 3.67
CA MET A 193 18.15 -5.31 4.40
C MET A 193 19.10 -6.22 3.61
N VAL A 194 18.59 -7.25 2.94
CA VAL A 194 19.41 -8.10 2.06
C VAL A 194 19.96 -7.24 0.92
N ALA A 195 19.13 -6.45 0.23
CA ALA A 195 19.60 -5.59 -0.84
C ALA A 195 20.69 -4.60 -0.36
N ALA A 196 20.55 -4.01 0.83
CA ALA A 196 21.56 -3.13 1.42
C ALA A 196 22.90 -3.82 1.66
N LEU A 197 22.91 -5.08 2.12
CA LEU A 197 24.15 -5.85 2.30
C LEU A 197 24.85 -6.20 0.98
N PHE A 198 24.10 -6.34 -0.12
CA PHE A 198 24.68 -6.58 -1.45
C PHE A 198 25.19 -5.30 -2.11
N ASN A 199 24.74 -4.12 -1.68
CA ASN A 199 25.12 -2.81 -2.21
C ASN A 199 24.93 -2.72 -3.74
N ASP A 200 26.01 -2.62 -4.52
CA ASP A 200 25.99 -2.60 -5.97
C ASP A 200 25.96 -4.05 -6.51
N ASN A 201 25.11 -4.34 -7.50
CA ASN A 201 24.88 -5.65 -8.14
C ASN A 201 23.63 -6.43 -7.68
N VAL A 202 22.62 -5.72 -7.19
CA VAL A 202 21.34 -6.31 -6.79
C VAL A 202 20.15 -5.54 -7.36
N GLY A 203 19.17 -6.28 -7.88
CA GLY A 203 17.82 -5.78 -8.10
C GLY A 203 16.95 -6.09 -6.88
N LEU A 204 16.12 -5.14 -6.46
CA LEU A 204 15.17 -5.32 -5.37
C LEU A 204 13.75 -5.16 -5.88
N PHE A 205 12.88 -6.11 -5.57
CA PHE A 205 11.45 -6.07 -5.82
C PHE A 205 10.68 -6.20 -4.51
N LEU A 206 9.87 -5.20 -4.18
CA LEU A 206 9.06 -5.08 -2.96
C LEU A 206 7.57 -5.04 -3.29
N SER A 207 6.73 -5.51 -2.36
CA SER A 207 5.28 -5.36 -2.46
C SER A 207 4.54 -5.47 -1.12
N PRO A 208 3.39 -4.80 -0.93
CA PRO A 208 2.86 -3.74 -1.77
C PRO A 208 3.65 -2.44 -1.57
N PHE A 209 3.44 -1.44 -2.42
CA PHE A 209 3.91 -0.10 -2.07
C PHE A 209 2.99 0.57 -1.04
N VAL A 210 3.57 1.52 -0.32
CA VAL A 210 2.93 2.37 0.69
C VAL A 210 2.68 3.75 0.09
N CYS A 211 3.72 4.39 -0.44
CA CYS A 211 3.62 5.75 -0.94
C CYS A 211 3.44 5.80 -2.46
N THR A 212 4.30 5.13 -3.22
CA THR A 212 4.22 5.04 -4.70
C THR A 212 4.75 3.72 -5.24
N SER A 213 4.18 3.22 -6.34
CA SER A 213 4.66 2.04 -7.06
C SER A 213 6.13 2.15 -7.50
N ALA A 214 6.68 3.36 -7.68
CA ALA A 214 8.08 3.59 -8.00
C ALA A 214 9.05 3.12 -6.90
N GLU A 215 8.57 2.87 -5.68
CA GLU A 215 9.37 2.34 -4.58
C GLU A 215 9.49 0.81 -4.60
N MET A 216 8.68 0.13 -5.42
CA MET A 216 8.64 -1.33 -5.47
C MET A 216 9.84 -1.93 -6.18
N VAL A 217 10.52 -1.19 -7.06
CA VAL A 217 11.61 -1.74 -7.85
C VAL A 217 12.83 -0.84 -7.79
N MET A 218 13.93 -1.39 -7.31
CA MET A 218 15.21 -0.70 -7.22
C MET A 218 16.33 -1.48 -7.91
N ILE A 219 17.30 -0.75 -8.42
CA ILE A 219 18.54 -1.28 -8.98
C ILE A 219 19.68 -0.53 -8.28
N ASP A 220 20.54 -1.26 -7.58
CA ASP A 220 21.67 -0.71 -6.82
C ASP A 220 21.23 0.44 -5.88
N GLY A 221 20.19 0.18 -5.08
CA GLY A 221 19.63 1.15 -4.13
C GLY A 221 18.87 2.34 -4.73
N LYS A 222 18.67 2.39 -6.05
CA LYS A 222 17.97 3.50 -6.73
C LYS A 222 16.67 3.03 -7.36
N LYS A 223 15.61 3.83 -7.22
CA LYS A 223 14.31 3.60 -7.88
C LYS A 223 14.50 3.42 -9.39
N ALA A 224 13.98 2.33 -9.94
CA ALA A 224 14.07 2.03 -11.35
C ALA A 224 12.94 2.71 -12.13
N ASP A 225 13.26 3.36 -13.26
CA ASP A 225 12.25 3.75 -14.24
C ASP A 225 11.83 2.52 -15.06
N LEU A 226 10.60 2.06 -14.81
CA LEU A 226 10.03 0.89 -15.48
C LEU A 226 9.17 1.23 -16.69
N SER A 227 9.03 2.50 -17.06
CA SER A 227 8.07 2.93 -18.09
C SER A 227 8.28 2.20 -19.42
N SER A 228 9.54 2.17 -19.89
CA SER A 228 9.89 1.50 -21.15
C SER A 228 9.80 -0.03 -21.08
N PHE A 229 10.03 -0.62 -19.90
CA PHE A 229 9.93 -2.07 -19.68
C PHE A 229 8.47 -2.52 -19.58
N LYS A 230 7.62 -1.77 -18.87
CA LYS A 230 6.17 -1.99 -18.83
C LYS A 230 5.57 -1.93 -20.24
N GLN A 231 5.96 -0.96 -21.06
CA GLN A 231 5.49 -0.86 -22.46
C GLN A 231 5.90 -2.09 -23.30
N GLN A 232 7.13 -2.59 -23.15
CA GLN A 232 7.57 -3.80 -23.85
C GLN A 232 6.75 -5.03 -23.42
N VAL A 233 6.55 -5.21 -22.11
CA VAL A 233 5.75 -6.32 -21.57
C VAL A 233 4.30 -6.24 -22.05
N LEU A 234 3.69 -5.05 -22.03
CA LEU A 234 2.33 -4.82 -22.54
C LEU A 234 2.21 -5.08 -24.05
N SER A 235 3.20 -4.67 -24.84
CA SER A 235 3.21 -4.92 -26.29
C SER A 235 3.19 -6.41 -26.57
N VAL A 236 4.03 -7.18 -25.88
CA VAL A 236 4.09 -8.64 -26.05
C VAL A 236 2.81 -9.31 -25.54
N ALA A 237 2.25 -8.86 -24.42
CA ALA A 237 0.96 -9.36 -23.93
C ALA A 237 -0.16 -9.17 -24.96
N LYS A 238 -0.19 -8.00 -25.61
CA LYS A 238 -1.14 -7.69 -26.69
C LYS A 238 -0.94 -8.58 -27.91
N ASP A 239 0.31 -8.78 -28.35
CA ASP A 239 0.62 -9.64 -29.49
C ASP A 239 0.23 -11.11 -29.24
N LEU A 240 0.33 -11.56 -27.99
CA LEU A 240 -0.09 -12.90 -27.56
C LEU A 240 -1.59 -13.02 -27.23
N ASN A 241 -2.33 -11.92 -27.31
CA ASN A 241 -3.74 -11.82 -26.91
C ASN A 241 -3.99 -12.35 -25.50
N VAL A 242 -3.18 -11.91 -24.54
CA VAL A 242 -3.33 -12.21 -23.11
C VAL A 242 -3.42 -10.93 -22.29
N GLU A 243 -4.18 -11.01 -21.20
CA GLU A 243 -4.26 -9.93 -20.22
C GLU A 243 -3.35 -10.24 -19.03
N LEU A 244 -2.63 -9.21 -18.57
CA LEU A 244 -1.83 -9.25 -17.36
C LEU A 244 -2.48 -8.38 -16.29
N THR A 245 -2.46 -8.84 -15.05
CA THR A 245 -2.73 -8.00 -13.91
C THR A 245 -1.66 -6.91 -13.77
N PRO A 246 -1.94 -5.78 -13.08
CA PRO A 246 -0.93 -4.76 -12.80
C PRO A 246 0.31 -5.32 -12.08
N PHE A 247 0.11 -6.28 -11.17
CA PHE A 247 1.21 -6.95 -10.46
C PHE A 247 2.04 -7.83 -11.41
N GLU A 248 1.42 -8.64 -12.27
CA GLU A 248 2.15 -9.42 -13.28
C GLU A 248 2.94 -8.52 -14.24
N LEU A 249 2.34 -7.42 -14.70
CA LEU A 249 3.01 -6.43 -15.55
C LEU A 249 4.25 -5.85 -14.86
N LEU A 250 4.11 -5.45 -13.59
CA LEU A 250 5.22 -4.91 -12.81
C LEU A 250 6.32 -5.96 -12.62
N THR A 251 5.96 -7.19 -12.24
CA THR A 251 6.92 -8.29 -12.05
C THR A 251 7.68 -8.60 -13.34
N GLY A 252 6.98 -8.66 -14.48
CA GLY A 252 7.61 -8.85 -15.79
C GLY A 252 8.56 -7.72 -16.16
N ALA A 253 8.15 -6.47 -15.91
CA ALA A 253 8.97 -5.29 -16.17
C ALA A 253 10.22 -5.26 -15.26
N ALA A 254 10.08 -5.64 -13.99
CA ALA A 254 11.19 -5.71 -13.04
C ALA A 254 12.26 -6.72 -13.45
N TYR A 255 11.86 -7.96 -13.77
CA TYR A 255 12.81 -8.98 -14.25
C TYR A 255 13.49 -8.57 -15.55
N LEU A 256 12.76 -7.92 -16.47
CA LEU A 256 13.35 -7.38 -17.69
C LEU A 256 14.39 -6.29 -17.39
N ALA A 257 14.09 -5.39 -16.45
CA ALA A 257 15.01 -4.34 -16.01
C ALA A 257 16.26 -4.92 -15.34
N PHE A 258 16.12 -5.90 -14.43
CA PHE A 258 17.23 -6.57 -13.76
C PHE A 258 18.16 -7.28 -14.76
N ALA A 259 17.57 -8.03 -15.70
CA ALA A 259 18.34 -8.73 -16.74
C ALA A 259 19.07 -7.75 -17.68
N LYS A 260 18.44 -6.64 -18.05
CA LYS A 260 19.06 -5.61 -18.90
C LYS A 260 20.17 -4.85 -18.19
N ALA A 261 20.00 -4.59 -16.88
CA ALA A 261 21.03 -4.01 -16.03
C ALA A 261 22.12 -5.03 -15.63
N LYS A 262 22.02 -6.29 -16.08
CA LYS A 262 22.96 -7.38 -15.81
C LYS A 262 23.21 -7.58 -14.31
N LYS A 263 22.16 -7.48 -13.50
CA LYS A 263 22.24 -7.79 -12.08
C LYS A 263 22.53 -9.27 -11.89
N GLU A 264 23.44 -9.61 -10.99
CA GLU A 264 23.69 -10.99 -10.61
C GLU A 264 22.54 -11.54 -9.77
N TRP A 265 22.08 -10.74 -8.81
CA TRP A 265 21.03 -11.12 -7.86
C TRP A 265 19.79 -10.24 -8.00
N ALA A 266 18.63 -10.86 -7.82
CA ALA A 266 17.35 -10.21 -7.58
C ALA A 266 16.81 -10.68 -6.23
N VAL A 267 16.58 -9.75 -5.31
CA VAL A 267 15.86 -9.97 -4.06
C VAL A 267 14.39 -9.65 -4.31
N VAL A 268 13.54 -10.65 -4.18
CA VAL A 268 12.14 -10.57 -4.61
C VAL A 268 11.23 -10.92 -3.44
N GLU A 269 10.52 -9.93 -2.93
CA GLU A 269 9.42 -10.11 -1.98
C GLU A 269 8.21 -10.72 -2.69
N THR A 270 7.59 -11.72 -2.06
CA THR A 270 6.34 -12.32 -2.55
C THR A 270 5.17 -11.37 -2.43
N GLY A 271 4.25 -11.41 -3.40
CA GLY A 271 2.98 -10.70 -3.30
C GLY A 271 2.02 -11.41 -2.35
N ILE A 272 1.81 -12.70 -2.59
CA ILE A 272 1.04 -13.65 -1.76
C ILE A 272 1.92 -14.88 -1.55
N GLU A 273 1.85 -15.51 -0.37
CA GLU A 273 2.66 -16.67 0.01
C GLU A 273 2.16 -17.97 -0.65
N SER A 274 2.16 -18.04 -1.98
CA SER A 274 1.64 -19.19 -2.74
C SER A 274 2.56 -19.60 -3.88
N GLN A 275 2.46 -20.88 -4.25
CA GLN A 275 3.09 -21.43 -5.44
C GLN A 275 2.68 -20.68 -6.73
N GLN A 276 1.47 -20.12 -6.76
CA GLN A 276 0.92 -19.45 -7.94
C GLN A 276 1.16 -17.94 -7.94
N ASP A 277 1.99 -17.42 -7.03
CA ASP A 277 2.37 -16.02 -7.00
C ASP A 277 3.11 -15.62 -8.30
N ALA A 278 2.90 -14.37 -8.74
CA ALA A 278 3.52 -13.86 -9.97
C ALA A 278 5.04 -13.74 -9.88
N THR A 279 5.60 -13.73 -8.67
CA THR A 279 7.05 -13.72 -8.42
C THR A 279 7.67 -15.13 -8.40
N ASN A 280 6.87 -16.18 -8.14
CA ASN A 280 7.30 -17.57 -8.17
C ASN A 280 7.34 -18.13 -9.62
N LEU A 281 8.26 -17.60 -10.42
CA LEU A 281 8.36 -17.91 -11.86
C LEU A 281 9.34 -19.03 -12.19
N LYS A 282 10.23 -19.40 -11.28
CA LYS A 282 11.25 -20.42 -11.49
C LYS A 282 11.70 -21.00 -10.16
N LYS A 283 12.60 -21.98 -10.19
CA LYS A 283 13.31 -22.39 -8.97
C LYS A 283 14.23 -21.26 -8.52
N HIS A 284 14.15 -20.92 -7.24
CA HIS A 284 14.95 -19.88 -6.61
C HIS A 284 16.31 -20.45 -6.19
N ASP A 285 17.31 -19.58 -6.08
CA ASP A 285 18.62 -19.96 -5.54
C ASP A 285 18.54 -20.06 -4.01
N ILE A 286 17.85 -19.10 -3.38
CA ILE A 286 17.65 -19.04 -1.92
C ILE A 286 16.19 -18.67 -1.66
N SER A 287 15.52 -19.45 -0.81
CA SER A 287 14.21 -19.15 -0.24
C SER A 287 14.37 -18.66 1.20
N VAL A 288 13.81 -17.49 1.50
CA VAL A 288 13.88 -16.83 2.80
C VAL A 288 12.49 -16.80 3.40
N VAL A 289 12.32 -17.38 4.59
CA VAL A 289 11.02 -17.42 5.28
C VAL A 289 11.07 -16.55 6.53
N THR A 290 10.32 -15.44 6.50
CA THR A 290 10.19 -14.52 7.63
C THR A 290 9.16 -15.04 8.65
N ALA A 291 8.66 -14.17 9.54
CA ALA A 291 7.66 -14.58 10.54
C ALA A 291 6.38 -15.13 9.88
N LEU A 292 5.87 -16.24 10.42
CA LEU A 292 4.66 -16.90 9.96
C LEU A 292 3.44 -16.50 10.79
N GLY A 293 2.29 -16.42 10.11
CA GLY A 293 1.02 -16.03 10.69
C GLY A 293 -0.03 -16.05 9.59
N MET A 294 -1.26 -16.44 9.94
CA MET A 294 -2.34 -16.45 8.96
C MET A 294 -2.65 -15.02 8.52
N ASP A 295 -2.81 -14.84 7.22
CA ASP A 295 -3.26 -13.61 6.59
C ASP A 295 -4.13 -13.96 5.38
N HIS A 296 -4.76 -12.97 4.72
CA HIS A 296 -5.54 -13.17 3.50
C HIS A 296 -6.61 -14.27 3.63
N PHE A 297 -7.50 -14.14 4.62
CA PHE A 297 -8.56 -15.13 4.91
C PHE A 297 -9.56 -15.30 3.76
N ASP A 298 -9.57 -14.38 2.80
CA ASP A 298 -10.31 -14.47 1.54
C ASP A 298 -9.68 -15.43 0.52
N LEU A 299 -8.37 -15.70 0.64
CA LEU A 299 -7.60 -16.56 -0.25
C LEU A 299 -7.21 -17.89 0.40
N PHE A 300 -6.90 -17.87 1.69
CA PHE A 300 -6.49 -19.04 2.46
C PHE A 300 -7.61 -19.44 3.43
N PRO A 301 -8.25 -20.61 3.24
CA PRO A 301 -9.38 -21.03 4.07
C PRO A 301 -8.98 -21.34 5.52
N ASP A 302 -7.75 -21.78 5.74
CA ASP A 302 -7.20 -22.13 7.05
C ASP A 302 -5.66 -22.02 7.06
N TYR A 303 -5.06 -22.13 8.24
CA TYR A 303 -3.62 -22.03 8.44
C TYR A 303 -2.84 -23.18 7.80
N GLU A 304 -3.41 -24.39 7.73
CA GLU A 304 -2.75 -25.55 7.11
C GLU A 304 -2.63 -25.38 5.60
N PHE A 305 -3.68 -24.84 4.96
CA PHE A 305 -3.67 -24.47 3.55
C PHE A 305 -2.64 -23.38 3.27
N TYR A 306 -2.65 -22.29 4.04
CA TYR A 306 -1.64 -21.22 3.94
C TYR A 306 -0.23 -21.78 4.04
N LEU A 307 0.02 -22.62 5.05
CA LEU A 307 1.34 -23.18 5.28
C LEU A 307 1.76 -24.07 4.12
N ARG A 308 0.88 -24.95 3.62
CA ARG A 308 1.18 -25.81 2.47
C ARG A 308 1.53 -24.98 1.23
N GLU A 309 0.73 -23.98 0.89
CA GLU A 309 1.00 -23.10 -0.26
C GLU A 309 2.35 -22.38 -0.16
N LEU A 310 2.69 -21.90 1.05
CA LEU A 310 3.98 -21.27 1.31
C LEU A 310 5.11 -22.28 1.14
N LEU A 311 5.02 -23.44 1.77
CA LEU A 311 6.07 -24.46 1.73
C LEU A 311 6.29 -25.02 0.31
N ASP A 312 5.21 -25.20 -0.46
CA ASP A 312 5.26 -25.65 -1.85
C ASP A 312 5.87 -24.61 -2.82
N SER A 313 5.98 -23.35 -2.38
CA SER A 313 6.67 -22.29 -3.14
C SER A 313 8.19 -22.27 -2.93
N LEU A 314 8.71 -22.98 -1.93
CA LEU A 314 10.12 -22.94 -1.56
C LEU A 314 10.98 -23.79 -2.51
N SER A 315 12.17 -23.30 -2.81
CA SER A 315 13.19 -24.05 -3.58
C SER A 315 14.59 -23.47 -3.34
N GLY A 316 15.62 -24.24 -3.69
CA GLY A 316 17.00 -23.85 -3.39
C GLY A 316 17.33 -24.02 -1.90
N SER A 317 18.28 -23.24 -1.39
CA SER A 317 18.60 -23.22 0.04
C SER A 317 17.51 -22.49 0.81
N VAL A 318 17.10 -23.02 1.96
CA VAL A 318 16.02 -22.48 2.79
C VAL A 318 16.61 -21.87 4.07
N ILE A 319 16.40 -20.57 4.25
CA ILE A 319 16.84 -19.82 5.43
C ILE A 319 15.59 -19.26 6.09
N SER A 320 15.33 -19.64 7.34
CA SER A 320 14.12 -19.23 8.05
C SER A 320 14.41 -18.50 9.33
N LEU A 321 13.49 -17.60 9.71
CA LEU A 321 13.54 -16.94 11.00
C LEU A 321 13.32 -17.94 12.15
N GLU A 322 12.32 -18.81 11.96
CA GLU A 322 11.82 -19.78 12.93
C GLU A 322 11.78 -21.19 12.30
N PRO A 323 11.73 -22.28 13.10
CA PRO A 323 11.60 -23.64 12.57
C PRO A 323 10.36 -23.78 11.67
N LEU A 324 10.50 -24.44 10.52
CA LEU A 324 9.41 -24.68 9.57
C LEU A 324 8.84 -26.09 9.73
N PRO A 325 7.51 -26.28 9.79
CA PRO A 325 6.92 -27.61 9.85
C PRO A 325 7.19 -28.41 8.57
N GLY A 326 7.79 -29.60 8.70
CA GLY A 326 8.01 -30.52 7.58
C GLY A 326 9.10 -30.10 6.58
N VAL A 327 9.81 -29.01 6.84
CA VAL A 327 10.95 -28.55 6.02
C VAL A 327 12.15 -28.36 6.93
N ASP A 328 13.26 -29.04 6.60
CA ASP A 328 14.54 -28.85 7.27
C ASP A 328 15.25 -27.64 6.64
N ALA A 329 15.15 -26.49 7.31
CA ALA A 329 15.82 -25.27 6.85
C ALA A 329 17.33 -25.39 7.07
N ASP A 330 18.12 -24.97 6.08
CA ASP A 330 19.59 -24.94 6.18
C ASP A 330 20.07 -24.08 7.35
N VAL A 331 19.32 -23.00 7.65
CA VAL A 331 19.55 -22.13 8.79
C VAL A 331 18.23 -21.70 9.42
N VAL A 332 18.15 -21.86 10.75
CA VAL A 332 17.08 -21.29 11.59
C VAL A 332 17.69 -20.20 12.48
N VAL A 333 17.39 -18.94 12.17
CA VAL A 333 18.07 -17.77 12.76
C VAL A 333 17.86 -17.69 14.27
N GLN A 334 16.65 -17.87 14.77
CA GLN A 334 16.36 -17.84 16.22
C GLN A 334 16.99 -19.00 17.00
N ALA A 335 17.35 -20.10 16.33
CA ALA A 335 18.09 -21.20 16.95
C ALA A 335 19.61 -20.94 17.00
N LYS A 336 20.11 -20.04 16.14
CA LYS A 336 21.54 -19.73 15.97
C LYS A 336 22.00 -18.57 16.85
N TYR A 337 21.15 -17.59 17.11
CA TYR A 337 21.52 -16.32 17.74
C TYR A 337 20.75 -16.06 19.03
N SER A 338 21.43 -15.39 19.96
CA SER A 338 20.85 -14.83 21.18
C SER A 338 21.00 -13.32 21.15
N ILE A 339 19.92 -12.60 21.45
CA ILE A 339 19.93 -11.13 21.58
C ILE A 339 19.93 -10.76 23.06
N GLU A 340 20.82 -9.84 23.42
CA GLU A 340 21.03 -9.30 24.76
C GLU A 340 20.86 -7.77 24.74
N ASP A 341 20.42 -7.22 25.88
CA ASP A 341 20.30 -5.77 26.13
C ASP A 341 19.65 -4.94 24.99
N PRO A 342 18.42 -5.26 24.56
CA PRO A 342 17.74 -4.50 23.53
C PRO A 342 17.45 -3.07 24.01
N GLN A 343 17.77 -2.09 23.17
CA GLN A 343 17.45 -0.68 23.39
C GLN A 343 16.64 -0.15 22.22
N ILE A 344 15.42 0.32 22.51
CA ILE A 344 14.48 0.86 21.54
C ILE A 344 14.18 2.30 21.95
N ASN A 345 14.35 3.24 21.03
CA ASN A 345 14.02 4.65 21.22
C ASN A 345 13.38 5.21 19.94
N LEU A 346 13.00 6.49 19.91
CA LEU A 346 12.33 7.08 18.75
C LEU A 346 13.21 7.23 17.49
N ASP A 347 14.51 6.96 17.59
CA ASP A 347 15.49 7.08 16.49
C ASP A 347 15.96 5.73 15.96
N GLY A 348 15.59 4.61 16.60
CA GLY A 348 15.98 3.28 16.13
C GLY A 348 15.93 2.19 17.19
N THR A 349 16.48 1.04 16.82
CA THR A 349 16.67 -0.11 17.69
C THR A 349 18.12 -0.57 17.61
N GLN A 350 18.71 -0.87 18.75
CA GLN A 350 20.01 -1.53 18.82
C GLN A 350 19.96 -2.68 19.84
N ALA A 351 20.76 -3.71 19.60
CA ALA A 351 20.95 -4.79 20.57
C ALA A 351 22.34 -5.41 20.43
N TYR A 352 22.81 -6.06 21.48
CA TYR A 352 24.01 -6.88 21.42
C TYR A 352 23.62 -8.30 21.01
N VAL A 353 24.31 -8.88 20.04
CA VAL A 353 24.08 -10.26 19.59
C VAL A 353 25.31 -11.08 19.88
N THR A 354 25.14 -12.16 20.64
CA THR A 354 26.23 -13.04 21.04
C THR A 354 26.98 -13.55 19.81
N GLY A 355 28.28 -13.27 19.73
CA GLY A 355 29.14 -13.68 18.61
C GLY A 355 29.13 -12.76 17.38
N MET A 356 28.19 -11.80 17.27
CA MET A 356 28.16 -10.81 16.17
C MET A 356 28.47 -9.38 16.63
N GLY A 357 28.36 -9.10 17.94
CA GLY A 357 28.54 -7.76 18.49
C GLY A 357 27.27 -6.92 18.42
N ARG A 358 27.41 -5.59 18.42
CA ARG A 358 26.26 -4.68 18.40
C ARG A 358 25.70 -4.52 16.99
N ILE A 359 24.39 -4.72 16.85
CA ILE A 359 23.62 -4.47 15.64
C ILE A 359 22.68 -3.30 15.89
N GLN A 360 22.55 -2.40 14.91
CA GLN A 360 21.71 -1.22 14.97
C GLN A 360 20.90 -1.06 13.67
N THR A 361 19.67 -0.57 13.81
CA THR A 361 18.74 -0.26 12.72
C THR A 361 17.99 1.02 13.07
N ARG A 362 17.67 1.85 12.06
CA ARG A 362 16.74 2.99 12.20
C ARG A 362 15.27 2.57 12.35
N MET A 363 14.92 1.39 11.85
CA MET A 363 13.58 0.84 11.99
C MET A 363 13.35 0.36 13.43
N LEU A 364 12.14 0.64 13.94
CA LEU A 364 11.78 0.41 15.33
C LEU A 364 11.33 -1.03 15.61
N GLY A 365 11.72 -1.52 16.79
CA GLY A 365 11.29 -2.79 17.37
C GLY A 365 12.34 -3.89 17.28
N LEU A 366 12.41 -4.72 18.32
CA LEU A 366 13.38 -5.82 18.42
C LEU A 366 13.31 -6.81 17.24
N HIS A 367 12.11 -7.00 16.67
CA HIS A 367 11.91 -7.82 15.48
C HIS A 367 12.73 -7.33 14.26
N GLN A 368 13.16 -6.07 14.22
CA GLN A 368 14.04 -5.58 13.16
C GLN A 368 15.49 -6.05 13.32
N ILE A 369 15.96 -6.32 14.54
CA ILE A 369 17.26 -6.98 14.77
C ILE A 369 17.20 -8.43 14.28
N TRP A 370 16.10 -9.12 14.53
CA TRP A 370 15.86 -10.47 13.99
C TRP A 370 15.83 -10.48 12.45
N ASN A 371 15.16 -9.51 11.83
CA ASN A 371 15.17 -9.34 10.38
C ASN A 371 16.58 -9.05 9.83
N ALA A 372 17.37 -8.24 10.55
CA ALA A 372 18.76 -7.95 10.19
C ALA A 372 19.61 -9.23 10.23
N LEU A 373 19.50 -10.04 11.29
CA LEU A 373 20.21 -11.32 11.40
C LEU A 373 19.81 -12.29 10.28
N LEU A 374 18.52 -12.36 9.94
CA LEU A 374 18.04 -13.15 8.81
C LEU A 374 18.64 -12.67 7.48
N ALA A 375 18.66 -11.35 7.24
CA ALA A 375 19.31 -10.79 6.06
C ALA A 375 20.81 -11.11 6.00
N GLY A 376 21.51 -11.08 7.14
CA GLY A 376 22.92 -11.45 7.26
C GLY A 376 23.20 -12.91 6.88
N GLU A 377 22.33 -13.84 7.29
CA GLU A 377 22.46 -15.26 6.93
C GLU A 377 22.18 -15.51 5.45
N VAL A 378 21.24 -14.78 4.86
CA VAL A 378 21.01 -14.78 3.41
C VAL A 378 22.25 -14.32 2.66
N TYR A 379 22.86 -13.20 3.08
CA TYR A 379 24.09 -12.69 2.48
C TYR A 379 25.25 -13.71 2.60
N ARG A 380 25.40 -14.32 3.78
CA ARG A 380 26.42 -15.36 4.03
C ARG A 380 26.22 -16.56 3.12
N SER A 381 25.00 -17.07 2.98
CA SER A 381 24.67 -18.21 2.12
C SER A 381 24.93 -17.91 0.64
N ALA A 382 24.56 -16.70 0.19
CA ALA A 382 24.73 -16.29 -1.20
C ALA A 382 26.19 -16.04 -1.61
N THR A 383 27.01 -15.50 -0.70
CA THR A 383 28.34 -14.97 -1.02
C THR A 383 29.50 -15.70 -0.37
N GLY A 384 29.25 -16.48 0.68
CA GLY A 384 30.27 -17.08 1.55
C GLY A 384 31.03 -16.08 2.44
N LYS A 385 30.60 -14.81 2.49
CA LYS A 385 31.24 -13.73 3.25
C LYS A 385 30.48 -13.37 4.52
N GLU A 386 31.16 -12.76 5.48
CA GLU A 386 30.52 -12.17 6.67
C GLU A 386 29.74 -10.90 6.29
N PRO A 387 28.51 -10.72 6.83
CA PRO A 387 27.73 -9.52 6.57
C PRO A 387 28.27 -8.30 7.33
N GLU A 388 28.30 -7.15 6.68
CA GLU A 388 28.60 -5.87 7.32
C GLU A 388 27.30 -5.22 7.84
N PHE A 389 26.93 -5.50 9.10
CA PHE A 389 25.67 -5.00 9.67
C PHE A 389 25.60 -3.47 9.82
N SER A 390 26.71 -2.74 9.78
CA SER A 390 26.70 -1.27 9.74
C SER A 390 25.96 -0.72 8.52
N LEU A 391 25.92 -1.46 7.40
CA LEU A 391 25.16 -1.09 6.20
C LEU A 391 23.64 -1.07 6.42
N LEU A 392 23.15 -1.73 7.48
CA LEU A 392 21.71 -1.76 7.80
C LEU A 392 21.25 -0.58 8.64
N SER A 393 22.18 0.22 9.17
CA SER A 393 21.87 1.30 10.10
C SER A 393 20.98 2.39 9.49
N ASP A 394 21.11 2.62 8.18
CA ASP A 394 20.36 3.64 7.44
C ASP A 394 19.11 3.10 6.74
N VAL A 395 18.90 1.77 6.71
CA VAL A 395 17.78 1.15 6.01
C VAL A 395 16.45 1.58 6.63
N VAL A 396 15.57 2.14 5.81
CA VAL A 396 14.23 2.56 6.21
C VAL A 396 13.18 2.16 5.18
N LEU A 397 12.04 1.67 5.68
CA LEU A 397 10.86 1.35 4.89
C LEU A 397 9.65 2.12 5.43
N PRO A 398 8.83 2.69 4.54
CA PRO A 398 7.66 3.45 4.96
C PRO A 398 6.66 2.54 5.70
N ALA A 399 6.00 3.10 6.72
CA ALA A 399 4.96 2.44 7.50
C ALA A 399 5.40 1.13 8.19
N ARG A 400 6.64 1.09 8.70
CA ARG A 400 7.18 0.04 9.58
C ARG A 400 7.46 0.62 10.97
N ILE A 401 6.39 0.78 11.77
CA ILE A 401 6.41 1.51 13.05
C ILE A 401 7.19 2.84 12.92
N GLN A 402 6.81 3.63 11.92
CA GLN A 402 7.56 4.80 11.51
C GLN A 402 7.16 6.01 12.36
N VAL A 403 8.14 6.67 12.99
CA VAL A 403 7.92 7.97 13.65
C VAL A 403 7.84 9.06 12.58
N VAL A 404 6.68 9.70 12.45
CA VAL A 404 6.43 10.80 11.50
C VAL A 404 6.63 12.16 12.15
N ARG A 405 6.25 12.29 13.43
CA ARG A 405 6.39 13.50 14.24
C ARG A 405 6.71 13.10 15.67
N LYS A 406 7.61 13.81 16.36
CA LYS A 406 7.98 13.53 17.76
C LYS A 406 7.08 14.25 18.78
N ASP A 407 6.53 15.41 18.43
CA ASP A 407 5.67 16.21 19.32
C ASP A 407 4.55 16.95 18.54
N PRO A 408 3.26 16.65 18.80
CA PRO A 408 2.81 15.43 19.49
C PRO A 408 3.25 14.19 18.69
N LEU A 409 3.57 13.11 19.41
CA LEU A 409 4.08 11.87 18.80
C LEU A 409 3.09 11.31 17.77
N LEU A 410 3.54 11.08 16.54
CA LEU A 410 2.78 10.40 15.48
C LEU A 410 3.58 9.21 14.99
N ILE A 411 3.04 8.01 15.19
CA ILE A 411 3.59 6.75 14.68
C ILE A 411 2.65 6.18 13.62
N VAL A 412 3.21 5.70 12.51
CA VAL A 412 2.45 5.10 11.41
C VAL A 412 2.97 3.69 11.12
N ASP A 413 2.07 2.72 11.13
CA ASP A 413 2.37 1.33 10.79
C ASP A 413 1.31 0.74 9.84
N GLY A 414 1.76 0.02 8.82
CA GLY A 414 0.87 -0.64 7.84
C GLY A 414 0.63 -2.11 8.11
N GLY A 415 1.21 -2.65 9.18
CA GLY A 415 1.06 -4.04 9.61
C GLY A 415 -0.39 -4.38 9.94
N HIS A 416 -0.82 -5.57 9.54
CA HIS A 416 -2.24 -5.90 9.47
C HIS A 416 -2.57 -7.38 9.71
N ASN A 417 -1.64 -8.12 10.32
CA ASN A 417 -1.81 -9.51 10.73
C ASN A 417 -1.26 -9.73 12.15
N ALA A 418 -1.49 -10.92 12.72
CA ALA A 418 -1.16 -11.18 14.12
C ALA A 418 0.33 -10.93 14.47
N PRO A 419 1.32 -11.44 13.70
CA PRO A 419 2.72 -11.12 13.97
C PRO A 419 3.04 -9.62 13.93
N ALA A 420 2.46 -8.87 12.98
CA ALA A 420 2.67 -7.44 12.88
C ALA A 420 2.11 -6.69 14.11
N PHE A 421 0.87 -6.99 14.53
CA PHE A 421 0.28 -6.38 15.70
C PHE A 421 1.01 -6.74 17.00
N LYS A 422 1.49 -7.99 17.12
CA LYS A 422 2.33 -8.42 18.25
C LYS A 422 3.60 -7.58 18.35
N SER A 423 4.32 -7.43 17.25
CA SER A 423 5.54 -6.61 17.16
C SER A 423 5.27 -5.13 17.40
N LEU A 424 4.17 -4.59 16.88
CA LEU A 424 3.76 -3.20 17.11
C LEU A 424 3.50 -2.93 18.59
N VAL A 425 2.66 -3.73 19.23
CA VAL A 425 2.33 -3.56 20.66
C VAL A 425 3.57 -3.72 21.55
N ALA A 426 4.43 -4.70 21.27
CA ALA A 426 5.68 -4.86 22.00
C ALA A 426 6.56 -3.61 21.89
N THR A 427 6.74 -3.11 20.66
CA THR A 427 7.57 -1.92 20.39
C THR A 427 7.02 -0.66 21.07
N ILE A 428 5.71 -0.43 21.03
CA ILE A 428 5.08 0.72 21.71
C ILE A 428 5.26 0.63 23.24
N ASN A 429 5.12 -0.57 23.82
CA ASN A 429 5.36 -0.77 25.25
C ASN A 429 6.84 -0.53 25.61
N ASP A 430 7.78 -1.03 24.80
CA ASP A 430 9.22 -0.86 25.02
C ASP A 430 9.64 0.62 24.91
N LEU A 431 8.98 1.39 24.04
CA LEU A 431 9.17 2.85 23.95
C LEU A 431 8.62 3.61 25.17
N GLY A 432 7.73 3.00 25.96
CA GLY A 432 7.11 3.63 27.11
C GLY A 432 6.17 4.79 26.76
N VAL A 433 5.60 4.81 25.55
CA VAL A 433 4.72 5.90 25.07
C VAL A 433 3.24 5.55 25.28
N ASN A 434 2.62 6.07 26.35
CA ASN A 434 1.18 5.91 26.65
C ASN A 434 0.65 7.07 27.53
N PRO A 435 -0.63 7.47 27.39
CA PRO A 435 -1.65 6.94 26.48
C PRO A 435 -1.65 7.60 25.10
N MET A 436 -2.03 6.85 24.05
CA MET A 436 -2.15 7.32 22.67
C MET A 436 -3.60 7.24 22.16
N ARG A 437 -3.92 7.98 21.09
CA ARG A 437 -5.07 7.73 20.20
C ARG A 437 -4.65 6.70 19.17
N ILE A 438 -5.49 5.70 18.90
CA ILE A 438 -5.27 4.75 17.80
C ILE A 438 -6.28 5.02 16.69
N ILE A 439 -5.80 5.32 15.48
CA ILE A 439 -6.60 5.41 14.27
C ILE A 439 -6.34 4.13 13.46
N LEU A 440 -7.35 3.26 13.44
CA LEU A 440 -7.28 1.94 12.82
C LEU A 440 -7.97 1.96 11.45
N GLY A 441 -7.28 1.44 10.44
CA GLY A 441 -7.87 1.11 9.14
C GLY A 441 -7.66 -0.36 8.85
N LEU A 442 -8.70 -1.07 8.42
CA LEU A 442 -8.65 -2.49 8.06
C LEU A 442 -9.37 -2.72 6.73
N VAL A 443 -8.87 -3.67 5.95
CA VAL A 443 -9.47 -4.08 4.68
C VAL A 443 -10.25 -5.39 4.84
N LYS A 444 -11.20 -5.64 3.93
CA LYS A 444 -11.94 -6.90 3.78
C LYS A 444 -10.95 -8.06 3.68
N GLY A 445 -11.32 -9.21 4.26
CA GLY A 445 -10.47 -10.41 4.30
C GLY A 445 -9.40 -10.41 5.41
N LYS A 446 -9.36 -9.39 6.27
CA LYS A 446 -8.51 -9.37 7.47
C LYS A 446 -9.32 -9.67 8.73
N ASP A 447 -8.70 -10.37 9.67
CA ASP A 447 -9.29 -10.67 10.97
C ASP A 447 -9.17 -9.45 11.91
N TYR A 448 -10.28 -8.73 12.06
CA TYR A 448 -10.33 -7.56 12.92
C TYR A 448 -10.39 -7.90 14.41
N GLU A 449 -10.85 -9.09 14.79
CA GLU A 449 -10.88 -9.52 16.19
C GLU A 449 -9.45 -9.72 16.70
N VAL A 450 -8.60 -10.32 15.87
CA VAL A 450 -7.16 -10.42 16.09
C VAL A 450 -6.55 -9.04 16.28
N ALA A 451 -6.80 -8.09 15.38
CA ALA A 451 -6.28 -6.72 15.49
C ALA A 451 -6.68 -6.06 16.82
N LEU A 452 -7.96 -6.13 17.18
CA LEU A 452 -8.47 -5.56 18.42
C LEU A 452 -7.92 -6.26 19.68
N SER A 453 -7.70 -7.57 19.63
CA SER A 453 -7.15 -8.34 20.76
C SER A 453 -5.73 -7.89 21.17
N TYR A 454 -4.96 -7.37 20.21
CA TYR A 454 -3.64 -6.79 20.45
C TYR A 454 -3.74 -5.31 20.82
N LEU A 455 -4.40 -4.50 19.99
CA LEU A 455 -4.39 -3.04 20.14
C LEU A 455 -5.07 -2.56 21.44
N LYS A 456 -6.10 -3.28 21.93
CA LYS A 456 -6.73 -2.96 23.23
C LYS A 456 -5.76 -3.07 24.42
N ARG A 457 -4.67 -3.82 24.29
CA ARG A 457 -3.66 -3.98 25.36
C ARG A 457 -2.85 -2.71 25.62
N LEU A 458 -2.85 -1.77 24.66
CA LEU A 458 -2.20 -0.46 24.83
C LEU A 458 -3.01 0.49 25.72
N GLY A 459 -4.22 0.12 26.17
CA GLY A 459 -5.07 0.97 27.01
C GLY A 459 -5.52 2.28 26.35
N SER A 460 -5.35 2.37 25.03
CA SER A 460 -5.56 3.55 24.20
C SER A 460 -6.97 3.60 23.62
N GLN A 461 -7.50 4.80 23.34
CA GLN A 461 -8.79 4.94 22.66
C GLN A 461 -8.62 4.60 21.17
N ILE A 462 -9.42 3.64 20.69
CA ILE A 462 -9.39 3.20 19.29
C ILE A 462 -10.54 3.84 18.52
N PHE A 463 -10.21 4.44 17.38
CA PHE A 463 -11.14 4.93 16.38
C PHE A 463 -10.93 4.18 15.07
N TYR A 464 -12.01 3.85 14.39
CA TYR A 464 -11.98 3.27 13.05
C TYR A 464 -12.10 4.37 12.00
N TYR A 465 -11.25 4.40 10.99
CA TYR A 465 -11.39 5.35 9.87
C TYR A 465 -11.69 4.60 8.57
N PRO A 466 -12.96 4.56 8.12
CA PRO A 466 -13.35 4.22 6.76
C PRO A 466 -13.83 5.47 5.99
N PRO A 467 -13.96 5.41 4.65
CA PRO A 467 -13.31 4.53 3.70
C PRO A 467 -12.01 5.18 3.18
N PHE A 468 -10.90 4.45 3.28
CA PHE A 468 -9.62 4.85 2.66
C PHE A 468 -9.28 4.03 1.40
N SER A 469 -10.15 3.06 1.04
CA SER A 469 -10.11 2.29 -0.20
C SER A 469 -11.43 1.51 -0.40
N ASP A 470 -11.70 1.03 -1.62
CA ASP A 470 -12.80 0.09 -1.92
C ASP A 470 -12.73 -1.23 -1.12
N ARG A 471 -11.51 -1.55 -0.67
CA ARG A 471 -11.22 -2.73 0.13
C ARG A 471 -11.45 -2.48 1.61
N ALA A 472 -11.63 -1.25 2.09
CA ALA A 472 -11.84 -0.99 3.51
C ALA A 472 -13.11 -1.70 4.02
N LEU A 473 -13.10 -2.14 5.29
CA LEU A 473 -14.34 -2.53 5.97
C LEU A 473 -15.26 -1.30 6.08
N ALA A 474 -16.57 -1.47 5.88
CA ALA A 474 -17.49 -0.33 5.92
C ALA A 474 -17.61 0.26 7.33
N GLU A 475 -17.62 -0.62 8.33
CA GLU A 475 -17.68 -0.30 9.76
C GLU A 475 -16.90 -1.34 10.55
N LEU A 476 -16.57 -1.00 11.80
CA LEU A 476 -15.89 -1.90 12.72
C LEU A 476 -16.74 -2.06 14.00
N PRO A 477 -17.30 -3.26 14.25
CA PRO A 477 -18.23 -3.46 15.36
C PRO A 477 -17.67 -3.02 16.72
N GLY A 478 -18.42 -2.20 17.45
CA GLY A 478 -18.05 -1.73 18.79
C GLY A 478 -16.92 -0.70 18.84
N ILE A 479 -16.46 -0.19 17.70
CA ILE A 479 -15.40 0.83 17.62
C ILE A 479 -15.98 2.11 16.97
N PRO A 480 -15.83 3.29 17.59
CA PRO A 480 -16.36 4.52 17.03
C PRO A 480 -15.66 4.89 15.72
N THR A 481 -16.44 5.38 14.76
CA THR A 481 -15.91 5.85 13.47
C THR A 481 -15.37 7.28 13.60
N LEU A 482 -14.16 7.51 13.09
CA LEU A 482 -13.54 8.82 13.00
C LEU A 482 -14.11 9.58 11.78
N PRO A 483 -14.64 10.80 11.95
CA PRO A 483 -15.27 11.52 10.85
C PRO A 483 -14.25 12.06 9.83
N ASN A 484 -13.12 12.59 10.31
CA ASN A 484 -12.09 13.27 9.51
C ASN A 484 -10.69 12.84 9.99
N LEU A 485 -9.93 12.19 9.11
CA LEU A 485 -8.58 11.71 9.42
C LEU A 485 -7.60 12.85 9.63
N TYR A 486 -7.57 13.84 8.73
CA TYR A 486 -6.53 14.87 8.75
C TYR A 486 -6.73 15.85 9.91
N GLU A 487 -7.97 16.23 10.20
CA GLU A 487 -8.29 17.03 11.39
C GLU A 487 -7.82 16.32 12.67
N ALA A 488 -8.09 15.01 12.78
CA ALA A 488 -7.65 14.22 13.92
C ALA A 488 -6.13 14.08 14.04
N LEU A 489 -5.38 14.21 12.93
CA LEU A 489 -3.92 14.17 12.89
C LEU A 489 -3.28 15.53 13.24
N GLU A 490 -4.01 16.64 13.06
CA GLU A 490 -3.57 17.98 13.45
C GLU A 490 -3.78 18.27 14.94
N GLU A 491 -4.68 17.53 15.60
CA GLU A 491 -4.86 17.65 17.05
C GLU A 491 -3.57 17.33 17.84
N PRO A 492 -3.32 18.03 18.96
CA PRO A 492 -2.13 17.85 19.79
C PRO A 492 -2.18 16.57 20.66
N THR A 493 -2.55 15.44 20.06
CA THR A 493 -2.70 14.14 20.73
C THR A 493 -1.71 13.12 20.18
N PRO A 494 -0.89 12.46 21.03
CA PRO A 494 -0.07 11.32 20.61
C PRO A 494 -0.92 10.28 19.87
N THR A 495 -0.58 9.97 18.62
CA THR A 495 -1.44 9.20 17.72
C THR A 495 -0.66 8.06 17.06
N LEU A 496 -1.27 6.88 17.02
CA LEU A 496 -0.83 5.70 16.29
C LEU A 496 -1.82 5.45 15.15
N VAL A 497 -1.34 5.50 13.92
CA VAL A 497 -2.10 5.08 12.73
C VAL A 497 -1.67 3.65 12.38
N ALA A 498 -2.60 2.70 12.35
CA ALA A 498 -2.29 1.27 12.21
C ALA A 498 -3.27 0.49 11.33
N GLY A 499 -2.87 -0.72 10.94
CA GLY A 499 -3.76 -1.76 10.41
C GLY A 499 -3.86 -1.86 8.88
N SER A 500 -3.30 -0.92 8.12
CA SER A 500 -3.31 -1.02 6.66
C SER A 500 -2.31 -0.09 5.98
N PHE A 501 -1.59 -0.61 4.99
CA PHE A 501 -0.81 0.23 4.06
C PHE A 501 -1.68 1.23 3.28
N TYR A 502 -2.94 0.91 3.02
CA TYR A 502 -3.86 1.79 2.32
C TYR A 502 -4.25 3.01 3.17
N LEU A 503 -4.20 2.90 4.50
CA LEU A 503 -4.36 4.03 5.42
C LEU A 503 -3.01 4.73 5.68
N ALA A 504 -1.96 3.98 5.91
CA ALA A 504 -0.64 4.52 6.22
C ALA A 504 -0.08 5.39 5.09
N GLY A 505 -0.20 4.96 3.83
CA GLY A 505 0.31 5.70 2.67
C GLY A 505 -0.20 7.14 2.56
N PRO A 506 -1.53 7.38 2.57
CA PRO A 506 -2.09 8.74 2.63
C PRO A 506 -1.54 9.59 3.77
N VAL A 507 -1.43 9.04 4.99
CA VAL A 507 -0.89 9.77 6.14
C VAL A 507 0.57 10.16 5.92
N LEU A 508 1.40 9.23 5.43
CA LEU A 508 2.81 9.52 5.14
C LEU A 508 2.96 10.57 4.05
N ARG A 509 2.15 10.53 2.99
CA ARG A 509 2.17 11.54 1.93
C ARG A 509 1.74 12.91 2.44
N TYR A 510 0.76 12.97 3.34
CA TYR A 510 0.31 14.23 3.95
C TYR A 510 1.43 14.92 4.74
N PHE A 511 2.23 14.18 5.50
CA PHE A 511 3.36 14.71 6.26
C PHE A 511 4.69 14.73 5.50
N ASN A 512 4.70 14.43 4.20
CA ASN A 512 5.93 14.29 3.40
C ASN A 512 6.97 13.33 4.02
N ALA A 513 6.48 12.24 4.60
CA ALA A 513 7.25 11.25 5.35
C ALA A 513 7.44 9.93 4.57
N CYS A 514 7.30 9.96 3.24
CA CYS A 514 7.57 8.82 2.37
C CYS A 514 9.07 8.61 2.17
N GLN A 515 9.74 8.13 3.21
CA GLN A 515 11.16 7.82 3.19
C GLN A 515 11.38 6.36 2.84
N LEU A 516 12.20 6.14 1.82
CA LEU A 516 12.73 4.85 1.41
C LEU A 516 14.22 5.09 1.19
N GLY A 517 15.05 4.38 1.95
CA GLY A 517 16.49 4.63 2.03
C GLY A 517 17.23 3.36 2.37
#